data_AF-A0A353QC58-F1
#
_entry.id   AF-A0A353QC58-F1
#
_cell.length_a   1.000
_cell.length_b   1.000
_cell.length_c   1.000
_cell.angle_alpha   90.00
_cell.angle_beta   90.00
_cell.angle_gamma   90.00
#
_symmetry.space_group_name_H-M   'P 1'
#
loop_
_entity.id
_entity.type
_entity.pdbx_description
1 polymer ?
#
loop_
_entity_poly.entity_id
_entity_poly.type
_entity_poly.pdbx_seq_one_letter_code
_entity_poly.pdbx_strand_id
1 'polypeptide(L)' 'MKTSSENISLTIPTNDMQFFKELVNKMGWTYETKESALQKYIASRPKDVKFSEEDILSEVRAVRYGK' A
#
# COMPACT_ATOMS: atom_id res chain seq x y z
N MET A 1 22.97 -13.02 8.21
CA MET A 1 23.29 -11.79 7.43
C MET A 1 22.09 -10.86 7.50
N LYS A 2 22.22 -9.68 8.09
CA LYS A 2 21.19 -8.62 7.99
C LYS A 2 21.38 -7.94 6.64
N THR A 3 20.63 -8.35 5.62
CA THR A 3 20.45 -7.53 4.42
C THR A 3 19.48 -6.42 4.80
N SER A 4 20.01 -5.27 5.19
CA SER A 4 19.20 -4.06 5.34
C SER A 4 18.81 -3.63 3.93
N SER A 5 17.60 -3.98 3.50
CA SER A 5 17.07 -3.56 2.20
C SER A 5 16.81 -2.06 2.26
N GLU A 6 17.77 -1.26 1.78
CA GLU A 6 17.61 0.18 1.65
C GLU A 6 16.56 0.46 0.56
N ASN A 7 15.35 0.82 0.99
CA ASN A 7 14.28 1.21 0.09
C ASN A 7 14.51 2.66 -0.35
N ILE A 8 14.76 2.87 -1.64
CA ILE A 8 14.98 4.20 -2.23
C ILE A 8 13.68 4.66 -2.90
N SER A 9 13.21 5.86 -2.53
CA SER A 9 12.06 6.51 -3.18
C SER A 9 12.55 7.50 -4.22
N LEU A 10 12.16 7.28 -5.48
CA LEU A 10 12.51 8.16 -6.60
C LEU A 10 11.25 8.70 -7.26
N THR A 11 11.28 9.97 -7.65
CA THR A 11 10.24 10.58 -8.48
C THR A 11 10.70 10.51 -9.93
N ILE A 12 10.04 9.68 -10.73
CA ILE A 12 10.37 9.47 -12.15
C ILE A 12 9.24 10.04 -13.00
N PRO A 13 9.53 10.88 -14.00
CA PRO A 13 8.54 11.32 -14.96
C PRO A 13 7.87 10.14 -15.67
N THR A 14 6.56 10.23 -15.93
CA THR A 14 5.79 9.12 -16.51
C THR A 14 6.35 8.66 -17.87
N ASN A 15 6.87 9.58 -18.67
CA ASN A 15 7.48 9.29 -19.98
C ASN A 15 8.74 8.41 -19.86
N ASP A 16 9.47 8.53 -18.75
CA ASP A 16 10.76 7.83 -18.55
C ASP A 16 10.59 6.51 -17.79
N MET A 17 9.37 6.19 -17.35
CA MET A 17 9.05 4.99 -16.57
C MET A 17 9.38 3.70 -17.35
N GLN A 18 9.27 3.70 -18.68
CA GLN A 18 9.61 2.53 -19.50
C GLN A 18 11.10 2.21 -19.41
N PHE A 19 11.98 3.21 -19.52
CA PHE A 19 13.43 3.02 -19.40
C PHE A 19 13.82 2.58 -17.99
N PHE A 20 13.16 3.13 -16.98
CA PHE A 20 13.41 2.72 -15.60
C PHE A 20 13.01 1.26 -15.35
N LYS A 21 11.90 0.78 -15.91
CA LYS A 21 11.51 -0.63 -15.81
C LYS A 21 12.54 -1.56 -16.43
N GLU A 22 13.08 -1.21 -17.60
CA GLU A 22 14.14 -1.99 -18.24
C GLU A 22 15.42 -2.02 -17.40
N LEU A 23 15.81 -0.88 -16.82
CA LEU A 23 16.95 -0.80 -15.90
C LEU A 23 16.74 -1.68 -14.68
N VAL A 24 15.59 -1.57 -14.02
CA VAL A 24 15.25 -2.34 -12.82
C VAL A 24 15.27 -3.84 -13.10
N ASN A 25 14.69 -4.27 -14.24
CA ASN A 25 14.71 -5.66 -14.66
C ASN A 25 16.14 -6.17 -14.92
N LYS A 26 16.97 -5.36 -15.59
CA LYS A 26 18.37 -5.71 -15.88
C LYS A 26 19.23 -5.82 -14.62
N MET A 27 18.95 -4.99 -13.62
CA MET A 27 19.66 -4.97 -12.34
C MET A 27 19.13 -5.99 -11.33
N GLY A 28 18.05 -6.72 -11.66
CA GLY A 28 17.41 -7.67 -10.75
C GLY A 28 16.77 -6.99 -9.53
N TRP A 29 16.42 -5.72 -9.66
CA TRP A 29 15.77 -4.96 -8.59
C TRP A 29 14.25 -5.12 -8.67
N THR A 30 13.58 -4.87 -7.55
CA THR A 30 12.12 -4.79 -7.48
C THR A 30 11.72 -3.32 -7.39
N TYR A 31 10.71 -2.91 -8.16
CA TYR A 31 10.13 -1.58 -8.04
C TYR A 31 8.67 -1.67 -7.57
N GLU A 32 8.24 -0.64 -6.86
CA GLU A 32 6.84 -0.47 -6.49
C GLU A 32 6.42 0.95 -6.85
N THR A 33 5.32 1.07 -7.58
CA THR A 33 4.69 2.37 -7.87
C THR A 33 3.63 2.67 -6.81
N LYS A 34 3.34 3.95 -6.57
CA LYS A 34 2.27 4.37 -5.65
C LYS A 34 0.92 3.71 -5.98
N GLU A 35 0.61 3.58 -7.27
CA GLU A 35 -0.59 2.87 -7.73
C GLU A 35 -0.56 1.39 -7.38
N SER A 36 0.57 0.71 -7.59
CA SER A 36 0.70 -0.71 -7.25
C SER A 36 0.61 -0.96 -5.74
N ALA A 37 1.16 -0.06 -4.92
CA ALA A 37 1.02 -0.10 -3.47
C ALA A 37 -0.44 0.09 -3.03
N LEU A 38 -1.15 1.04 -3.65
CA LEU A 38 -2.57 1.26 -3.40
C LEU A 38 -3.42 0.04 -3.78
N GLN A 39 -3.16 -0.58 -4.93
CA GLN A 39 -3.85 -1.79 -5.37
C GLN A 39 -3.61 -2.96 -4.41
N LYS A 40 -2.37 -3.16 -3.95
CA LYS A 40 -2.05 -4.17 -2.92
C LYS A 40 -2.82 -3.91 -1.63
N TYR A 41 -2.90 -2.65 -1.19
CA TYR A 41 -3.66 -2.27 0.00
C TYR A 41 -5.16 -2.55 -0.16
N ILE A 42 -5.75 -2.24 -1.32
CA ILE A 42 -7.16 -2.54 -1.61
C ILE A 42 -7.39 -4.05 -1.61
N ALA A 43 -6.49 -4.82 -2.21
CA ALA A 43 -6.57 -6.28 -2.25
C ALA A 43 -6.39 -6.93 -0.87
N SER A 44 -5.57 -6.36 0.01
CA SER A 44 -5.37 -6.84 1.38
C SER A 44 -6.53 -6.51 2.32
N ARG A 45 -7.53 -5.76 1.87
CA ARG A 45 -8.69 -5.44 2.71
C ARG A 45 -9.43 -6.74 3.07
N PRO A 46 -9.82 -6.93 4.34
CA PRO A 46 -10.68 -8.03 4.71
C PRO A 46 -11.99 -7.91 3.92
N LYS A 47 -12.35 -8.96 3.18
CA LYS A 47 -13.59 -9.01 2.39
C LYS A 47 -14.78 -9.48 3.22
N ASP A 48 -14.52 -10.29 4.23
CA ASP A 48 -15.51 -10.84 5.14
C ASP A 48 -15.27 -10.24 6.52
N VAL A 49 -15.86 -9.07 6.72
CA VAL A 49 -15.82 -8.31 7.97
C VAL A 49 -17.08 -8.70 8.74
N LYS A 50 -16.95 -9.63 9.70
CA LYS A 50 -18.05 -10.03 10.60
C LYS A 50 -18.32 -8.97 11.66
N PHE A 51 -18.60 -7.76 11.22
CA PHE A 51 -19.11 -6.71 12.08
C PHE A 51 -20.55 -6.44 11.66
N SER A 52 -21.45 -6.50 12.62
CA SER A 52 -22.81 -6.02 12.38
C SER A 52 -22.80 -4.49 12.29
N GLU A 53 -23.78 -3.90 11.62
CA GLU A 53 -23.94 -2.44 11.61
C GLU A 53 -24.06 -1.87 13.03
N GLU A 54 -24.65 -2.62 13.95
CA GLU A 54 -24.76 -2.30 15.38
C GLU A 54 -23.37 -2.18 16.03
N ASP A 55 -22.46 -3.12 15.76
CA ASP A 55 -21.10 -3.10 16.31
C ASP A 55 -20.33 -1.85 15.83
N ILE A 56 -20.42 -1.55 14.53
CA ILE A 56 -19.78 -0.38 13.93
C ILE A 56 -20.34 0.92 14.52
N LEU A 57 -21.67 1.01 14.65
CA LEU A 57 -22.34 2.19 15.20
C LEU A 57 -22.03 2.36 16.68
N SER A 58 -21.89 1.27 17.44
CA SER A 58 -21.51 1.32 18.85
C SER A 58 -20.10 1.89 19.04
N GLU A 59 -19.14 1.48 18.20
CA GLU A 59 -17.77 1.96 18.23
C GLU A 59 -17.69 3.44 17.83
N VAL A 60 -18.38 3.83 16.75
CA VAL A 60 -18.48 5.24 16.33
C VAL A 60 -19.11 6.10 17.43
N ARG A 61 -20.17 5.62 18.08
CA ARG A 61 -20.81 6.34 19.18
C ARG A 61 -19.88 6.48 20.38
N ALA A 62 -19.16 5.43 20.76
CA ALA A 62 -18.20 5.45 21.85
C ALA A 62 -17.07 6.46 21.60
N VAL A 63 -16.51 6.50 20.39
CA VAL A 63 -15.45 7.45 20.02
C VAL A 63 -15.96 8.89 19.95
N ARG A 64 -17.17 9.12 19.41
CA ARG A 64 -17.69 10.46 19.13
C ARG A 64 -18.41 11.12 20.29
N TYR A 65 -19.08 10.32 21.13
CA TYR A 65 -19.95 10.79 22.21
C TYR A 65 -19.57 10.23 23.59
N GLY A 66 -18.50 9.44 23.71
CA GLY A 66 -17.99 8.92 24.99
C GLY A 66 -17.25 9.96 25.84
N LYS A 67 -17.50 11.25 25.65
CA LYS A 67 -17.04 12.33 26.54
C LYS A 67 -18.12 12.67 27.53
#